data_AF-A0A7J6V656-F1
#
_entry.id   AF-A0A7J6V656-F1
#
_cell.length_a   1.000
_cell.length_b   1.000
_cell.length_c   1.000
_cell.angle_alpha   90.00
_cell.angle_beta   90.00
_cell.angle_gamma   90.00
#
_symmetry.space_group_name_H-M   'P 1'
#
loop_
_entity.id
_entity.type
_entity.pdbx_description
1 polymer ?
#
loop_
_entity_poly.entity_id
_entity_poly.type
_entity_poly.pdbx_seq_one_letter_code
_entity_poly.pdbx_strand_id
1 'polypeptide(L)' 'MEAEGIEPNLIMLNLLINAFGIAGRYLEALSIFHQLKEIGISPDVVTYITLMKACIT' A
#
# COMPACT_ATOMS: atom_id res chain seq x y z
N MET A 1 -20.01 12.34 12.97
CA MET A 1 -19.06 11.32 12.55
C MET A 1 -17.82 12.05 12.12
N GLU A 2 -17.06 12.53 13.11
CA GLU A 2 -15.68 12.91 12.84
C GLU A 2 -15.03 11.74 12.12
N ALA A 3 -14.50 11.99 10.92
CA ALA A 3 -13.46 11.13 10.39
C ALA A 3 -12.30 11.29 11.38
N GLU A 4 -12.27 10.45 12.42
CA GLU A 4 -11.07 10.26 13.23
C GLU A 4 -9.98 9.99 12.21
N GLY A 5 -9.10 10.97 12.03
CA GLY A 5 -7.93 10.88 11.20
C GLY A 5 -7.02 9.86 11.84
N ILE A 6 -7.33 8.58 11.65
CA ILE A 6 -6.41 7.49 11.90
C ILE A 6 -5.32 7.73 10.87
N GLU A 7 -4.23 8.37 11.31
CA GLU A 7 -3.02 8.50 10.52
C GLU A 7 -2.72 7.11 9.98
N PRO A 8 -2.80 6.90 8.65
CA PRO A 8 -2.78 5.57 8.11
C PRO A 8 -1.42 4.98 8.41
N ASN A 9 -1.39 4.09 9.40
CA ASN A 9 -0.17 3.54 9.91
C ASN A 9 0.49 2.75 8.78
N LEU A 10 1.80 2.90 8.58
CA LEU A 10 2.57 2.24 7.52
C LEU A 10 2.23 0.73 7.42
N ILE A 11 1.98 0.11 8.58
CA ILE A 11 1.56 -1.29 8.73
C ILE A 11 0.25 -1.59 7.98
N MET A 12 -0.75 -0.73 8.11
CA MET A 12 -2.07 -0.91 7.47
C MET A 12 -1.98 -0.73 5.96
N LEU A 13 -1.18 0.23 5.50
CA LEU A 13 -0.94 0.47 4.07
C LEU A 13 -0.14 -0.68 3.44
N ASN A 14 0.87 -1.21 4.16
CA ASN A 14 1.58 -2.42 3.76
C ASN A 14 0.66 -3.63 3.68
N LEU A 15 -0.26 -3.78 4.64
CA LEU A 15 -1.24 -4.87 4.62
C LEU A 15 -2.17 -4.78 3.40
N LEU A 16 -2.64 -3.57 3.06
CA LEU A 16 -3.46 -3.34 1.88
C LEU A 16 -2.71 -3.69 0.60
N ILE A 17 -1.48 -3.21 0.44
CA ILE A 17 -0.64 -3.52 -0.72
C ILE A 17 -0.40 -5.03 -0.85
N ASN A 18 -0.21 -5.74 0.27
CA ASN A 18 -0.09 -7.19 0.28
C ASN A 18 -1.39 -7.91 -0.10
N ALA A 19 -2.52 -7.49 0.45
CA ALA A 19 -3.82 -8.05 0.09
C ALA A 19 -4.12 -7.86 -1.41
N PHE A 20 -3.87 -6.67 -1.95
CA PHE A 20 -4.04 -6.38 -3.37
C PHE A 20 -3.04 -7.16 -4.24
N GLY A 21 -1.79 -7.31 -3.80
CA GLY A 21 -0.79 -8.10 -4.50
C GLY A 21 -1.17 -9.58 -4.61
N ILE A 22 -1.69 -10.19 -3.54
CA ILE A 22 -2.19 -11.58 -3.55
C ILE A 22 -3.42 -11.72 -4.47
N ALA A 23 -4.26 -10.69 -4.55
CA ALA A 23 -5.44 -10.68 -5.40
C ALA A 23 -5.14 -10.43 -6.90
N GLY A 24 -3.88 -10.27 -7.32
CA GLY A 24 -3.51 -9.90 -8.69
C GLY A 24 -3.92 -8.47 -9.07
N ARG A 25 -4.24 -7.66 -8.06
CA ARG A 25 -4.86 -6.34 -8.16
C ARG A 25 -3.79 -5.24 -8.10
N TYR A 26 -2.85 -5.29 -9.04
CA TYR A 26 -1.64 -4.46 -9.02
C TYR A 26 -1.94 -2.95 -9.15
N LEU A 27 -3.01 -2.57 -9.87
CA LEU A 27 -3.41 -1.18 -10.05
C LEU A 27 -3.85 -0.53 -8.73
N GLU A 28 -4.62 -1.24 -7.91
CA GLU A 28 -5.00 -0.71 -6.59
C GLU A 28 -3.79 -0.67 -5.65
N ALA A 29 -2.91 -1.67 -5.70
CA ALA A 29 -1.66 -1.64 -4.93
C ALA A 29 -0.78 -0.41 -5.29
N LEU A 30 -0.68 -0.07 -6.57
CA LEU A 30 0.01 1.14 -7.03
C LEU A 30 -0.66 2.43 -6.57
N SER A 31 -2.00 2.46 -6.56
CA SER A 31 -2.74 3.63 -6.06
C SER A 31 -2.47 3.88 -4.57
N ILE A 32 -2.42 2.82 -3.76
CA ILE A 32 -2.08 2.93 -2.33
C ILE A 32 -0.61 3.36 -2.15
N PHE A 33 0.29 2.86 -2.98
CA PHE A 33 1.69 3.29 -2.98
C PHE A 33 1.87 4.77 -3.32
N HIS A 34 1.08 5.29 -4.26
CA HIS A 34 1.06 6.73 -4.55
C HIS A 34 0.56 7.55 -3.36
N GLN A 35 -0.52 7.11 -2.71
CA GLN A 35 -1.02 7.76 -1.50
C GLN A 35 0.02 7.77 -0.38
N LEU A 36 0.77 6.68 -0.16
CA LEU A 36 1.89 6.64 0.80
C LEU A 36 2.88 7.79 0.56
N LYS A 37 3.27 8.02 -0.70
CA LYS A 37 4.16 9.13 -1.07
C LYS A 37 3.52 10.50 -0.87
N GLU A 38 2.24 10.67 -1.20
CA GLU A 38 1.52 11.94 -1.02
C GLU A 38 1.37 12.31 0.46
N ILE A 39 1.21 11.32 1.34
CA ILE A 39 1.11 11.52 2.79
C ILE A 39 2.50 11.71 3.43
N GLY A 40 3.59 11.57 2.64
CA GLY A 40 4.97 11.72 3.12
C GLY A 40 5.47 10.53 3.93
N ILE A 41 4.80 9.38 3.83
CA ILE A 41 5.18 8.15 4.52
C ILE A 41 6.15 7.38 3.61
N SER A 42 7.35 7.11 4.12
CA SER A 42 8.37 6.37 3.39
C SER A 42 7.98 4.89 3.26
N PRO A 43 7.72 4.37 2.04
CA PRO A 43 7.44 2.96 1.84
C PRO A 43 8.64 2.10 2.22
N ASP A 44 8.36 0.99 2.89
CA ASP A 44 9.35 0.03 3.37
C ASP A 44 9.77 -0.97 2.29
N VAL A 45 10.83 -1.74 2.54
CA VAL A 45 11.31 -2.81 1.64
C VAL A 45 10.19 -3.81 1.31
N VAL A 46 9.34 -4.13 2.28
CA VAL A 46 8.19 -5.04 2.11
C VAL A 46 7.20 -4.50 1.07
N THR A 47 6.98 -3.18 1.03
CA THR A 47 6.11 -2.51 0.05
C THR A 47 6.59 -2.78 -1.38
N TYR A 48 7.88 -2.57 -1.63
CA TYR A 48 8.49 -2.74 -2.94
C TYR A 48 8.48 -4.20 -3.40
N ILE A 49 8.83 -5.14 -2.50
CA ILE A 49 8.80 -6.58 -2.81
C ILE A 49 7.38 -7.01 -3.19
N THR A 50 6.38 -6.53 -2.45
CA THR A 50 4.98 -6.88 -2.68
C THR A 50 4.46 -6.32 -4.01
N LEU A 51 4.81 -5.07 -4.35
CA LEU A 51 4.50 -4.49 -5.66
C LEU A 51 5.17 -5.24 -6.81
N MET A 52 6.45 -5.62 -6.66
CA MET A 52 7.16 -6.42 -7.66
C MET A 52 6.48 -7.77 -7.86
N LYS A 53 6.12 -8.47 -6.76
CA LYS A 53 5.36 -9.72 -6.82
C LYS A 53 4.03 -9.55 -7.55
N ALA A 54 3.29 -8.49 -7.24
CA ALA A 54 2.00 -8.20 -7.87
C ALA A 54 2.11 -7.91 -9.38
N CYS A 55 3.27 -7.45 -9.86
CA CYS A 55 3.50 -7.12 -11.27
C CYS A 55 4.03 -8.31 -12.10
N ILE A 56 4.64 -9.30 -11.43
CA ILE A 56 5.23 -10.49 -12.07
C ILE A 56 4.22 -11.65 -12.20
N THR A 57 3.14 -11.63 -11.40
CA THR A 57 2.12 -12.69 -11.37
C THR A 57 0.97 -12.37 -12.31
#